data_AF-A0A2D6F2T8-F1
#
_entry.id   AF-A0A2D6F2T8-F1
#
_cell.length_a   1.000
_cell.length_b   1.000
_cell.length_c   1.000
_cell.angle_alpha   90.00
_cell.angle_beta   90.00
_cell.angle_gamma   90.00
#
_symmetry.space_group_name_H-M   'P 1'
#
loop_
_entity.id
_entity.type
_entity.pdbx_description
1 polymer ?
#
loop_
_entity_poly.entity_id
_entity_poly.type
_entity_poly.pdbx_seq_one_letter_code
_entity_poly.pdbx_strand_id
1 'polypeptide(L)'
;MIDKKYKKYGMSDKKRYRVVGEVGVPHPYMITEKHLEYNQNEMYLGKEQIERMEKEHGSMCGFKCGLLNDEHQVALLVECKAEIRTKTGRMNRELQAYLNAIKTKTEKNGYAGFAFLDKGRHEAK
;
A
#
# COMPACT_ATOMS: atom_id res chain seq x y z
N MET A 1 -16.65 -4.85 -2.02
CA MET A 1 -17.12 -3.75 -2.90
C MET A 1 -15.93 -2.87 -3.23
N ILE A 2 -15.80 -2.34 -4.46
CA ILE A 2 -14.72 -1.41 -4.79
C ILE A 2 -15.10 -0.04 -4.24
N ASP A 3 -14.21 0.59 -3.48
CA ASP A 3 -14.38 1.97 -3.04
C ASP A 3 -14.56 2.92 -4.25
N LYS A 4 -15.50 3.86 -4.17
CA LYS A 4 -15.75 4.86 -5.22
C LYS A 4 -14.47 5.62 -5.58
N LYS A 5 -13.55 5.81 -4.63
CA LYS A 5 -12.24 6.45 -4.82
C LYS A 5 -11.41 5.80 -5.93
N TYR A 6 -11.45 4.47 -6.06
CA TYR A 6 -10.56 3.72 -6.97
C TYR A 6 -11.18 3.41 -8.34
N LYS A 7 -12.48 3.66 -8.53
CA LYS A 7 -13.14 3.48 -9.85
C LYS A 7 -12.47 4.28 -10.97
N LYS A 8 -11.85 5.41 -10.63
CA LYS A 8 -11.13 6.28 -11.57
C LYS A 8 -9.92 5.62 -12.25
N TYR A 9 -9.43 4.50 -11.72
CA TYR A 9 -8.30 3.75 -12.30
C TYR A 9 -8.76 2.65 -13.26
N GLY A 10 -10.07 2.41 -13.38
CA GLY A 10 -10.62 1.45 -14.32
C GLY A 10 -10.21 0.00 -14.04
N MET A 11 -10.24 -0.82 -15.09
CA MET A 11 -9.81 -2.22 -15.08
C MET A 11 -8.96 -2.49 -16.32
N SER A 12 -8.17 -3.56 -16.29
CA SER A 12 -7.50 -4.03 -17.50
C SER A 12 -8.48 -4.50 -18.58
N ASP A 13 -8.02 -4.57 -19.82
CA ASP A 13 -8.84 -4.97 -20.98
C ASP A 13 -9.56 -6.31 -20.78
N LYS A 14 -8.86 -7.30 -20.20
CA LYS A 14 -9.44 -8.62 -19.90
C LYS A 14 -10.01 -8.72 -18.50
N LYS A 15 -10.17 -7.59 -17.80
CA LYS A 15 -10.79 -7.44 -16.47
C LYS A 15 -10.12 -8.28 -15.37
N ARG A 16 -8.82 -8.58 -15.53
CA ARG A 16 -8.03 -9.38 -14.58
C ARG A 16 -7.33 -8.54 -13.52
N TYR A 17 -7.14 -7.25 -13.78
CA TYR A 17 -6.46 -6.33 -12.89
C TYR A 17 -7.32 -5.11 -12.61
N ARG A 18 -7.35 -4.66 -11.35
CA ARG A 18 -8.00 -3.42 -10.93
C ARG A 18 -7.43 -2.92 -9.61
N VAL A 19 -7.47 -1.61 -9.39
CA VAL A 19 -7.14 -1.04 -8.07
C VAL A 19 -8.31 -1.29 -7.11
N VAL A 20 -8.02 -1.79 -5.91
CA VAL A 20 -9.01 -2.10 -4.88
C VAL A 20 -8.79 -1.34 -3.58
N GLY A 21 -7.60 -0.75 -3.39
CA GLY A 21 -7.22 -0.11 -2.15
C GLY A 21 -5.90 0.63 -2.25
N GLU A 22 -5.38 0.98 -1.08
CA GLU A 22 -4.05 1.55 -0.90
C GLU A 22 -3.37 0.87 0.30
N VAL A 23 -2.05 0.85 0.32
CA VAL A 23 -1.26 0.22 1.37
C VAL A 23 0.02 1.01 1.61
N GLY A 24 0.48 1.09 2.86
CA GLY A 24 1.79 1.66 3.17
C GLY A 24 2.92 0.82 2.59
N VAL A 25 3.96 1.47 2.08
CA VAL A 25 5.18 0.85 1.56
C VAL A 25 6.41 1.41 2.29
N PRO A 26 7.39 0.56 2.65
CA PRO A 26 7.51 -0.87 2.34
C PRO A 26 6.48 -1.77 3.06
N HIS A 27 5.87 -1.27 4.14
CA HIS A 27 4.75 -1.89 4.84
C HIS A 27 3.84 -0.79 5.43
N PRO A 28 2.63 -1.12 5.92
CA PRO A 28 1.84 -0.19 6.72
C PRO A 28 2.59 0.26 7.97
N TYR A 29 2.43 1.53 8.37
CA TYR A 29 2.93 1.99 9.67
C TYR A 29 2.24 1.19 10.79
N MET A 30 3.02 0.62 11.70
CA MET A 30 2.50 -0.25 12.75
C MET A 30 2.58 0.44 14.11
N ILE A 31 1.41 0.76 14.66
CA ILE A 31 1.27 1.27 16.02
C ILE A 31 1.49 0.10 17.00
N THR A 32 2.20 0.38 18.08
CA THR A 32 2.56 -0.58 19.13
C THR A 32 2.29 0.02 20.52
N GLU A 33 2.39 -0.79 21.56
CA GLU A 33 2.23 -0.38 22.97
C GLU A 33 3.10 0.83 23.33
N LYS A 34 4.30 0.95 22.75
CA LYS A 34 5.18 2.12 22.94
C LYS A 34 4.54 3.45 22.56
N HIS A 35 3.66 3.46 21.55
CA HIS A 35 2.94 4.68 21.17
C HIS A 35 1.93 5.08 22.25
N LEU A 36 1.34 4.12 22.95
CA LEU A 36 0.46 4.40 24.07
C LEU A 36 1.26 4.84 25.31
N GLU A 37 2.44 4.25 25.53
CA GLU A 37 3.35 4.63 26.62
C GLU A 37 3.86 6.07 26.51
N TYR A 38 4.12 6.56 25.30
CA TYR A 38 4.59 7.94 25.09
C TYR A 38 3.45 8.94 24.89
N ASN A 39 2.23 8.47 24.60
CA ASN A 39 1.04 9.32 24.46
C ASN A 39 0.22 9.41 25.75
N GLN A 40 0.87 9.62 26.90
CA GLN A 40 0.22 9.52 28.23
C GLN A 40 -0.85 10.58 28.48
N ASN A 41 -0.75 11.73 27.80
CA ASN A 41 -1.61 12.89 28.03
C ASN A 41 -2.78 13.00 27.05
N GLU A 42 -2.87 12.10 26.07
CA GLU A 42 -3.88 12.18 25.03
C GLU A 42 -4.57 10.83 24.80
N MET A 43 -5.88 10.88 24.59
CA MET A 43 -6.70 9.69 24.35
C MET A 43 -6.57 9.16 22.91
N TYR A 44 -6.05 9.97 21.99
CA TYR A 44 -6.04 9.69 20.56
C TYR A 44 -4.61 9.59 20.02
N LEU A 45 -4.40 8.61 19.14
CA LEU A 45 -3.17 8.44 18.36
C LEU A 45 -3.40 8.90 16.92
N GLY A 46 -3.47 10.22 16.75
CA GLY A 46 -3.51 10.85 15.44
C GLY A 46 -2.12 11.04 14.84
N LYS A 47 -2.09 11.57 13.61
CA LYS A 47 -0.85 11.84 12.88
C LYS A 47 0.07 12.80 13.65
N GLU A 48 -0.48 13.87 14.21
CA GLU A 48 0.27 14.89 14.95
C GLU A 48 0.94 14.32 16.21
N GLN A 49 0.24 13.44 16.93
CA GLN A 49 0.77 12.77 18.11
C GLN A 49 1.92 11.83 17.74
N ILE A 50 1.76 11.07 16.65
CA ILE A 50 2.81 10.17 16.16
C ILE A 50 4.05 10.97 15.74
N GLU A 51 3.89 12.03 14.95
CA GLU A 51 5.00 12.89 14.51
C GLU A 51 5.73 13.54 15.69
N ARG A 52 5.00 13.98 16.72
CA ARG A 52 5.60 14.52 17.94
C ARG A 52 6.41 13.47 18.70
N MET A 53 5.86 12.27 18.90
CA MET A 53 6.57 11.18 19.56
C MET A 53 7.82 10.77 18.78
N GLU A 54 7.74 10.70 17.44
CA GLU A 54 8.89 10.36 16.62
C GLU A 54 9.97 11.45 16.62
N LYS A 55 9.59 12.72 16.80
CA LYS A 55 10.54 13.82 16.99
C LYS A 55 11.33 13.71 18.30
N GLU A 56 10.71 13.16 19.34
CA GLU A 56 11.33 13.00 20.67
C GLU A 56 12.07 11.67 20.84
N HIS A 57 11.58 10.60 20.19
CA HIS A 57 12.04 9.22 20.41
C HIS A 57 12.63 8.54 19.17
N GLY A 58 12.65 9.21 18.02
CA GLY A 58 13.08 8.65 16.73
C GLY A 58 12.00 7.79 16.07
N SER A 59 12.36 7.04 15.01
CA SER A 59 11.41 6.16 14.30
C SER A 59 10.75 5.15 15.25
N MET A 60 9.42 5.17 15.31
CA MET A 60 8.66 4.33 16.24
C MET A 60 7.91 3.18 15.59
N CYS A 61 7.94 3.06 14.26
CA CYS A 61 7.18 2.04 13.57
C CYS A 61 7.45 0.63 14.13
N GLY A 62 6.39 -0.10 14.46
CA GLY A 62 6.44 -1.42 15.06
C GLY A 62 7.16 -2.48 14.24
N PHE A 63 7.28 -2.27 12.92
CA PHE A 63 8.08 -3.13 12.04
C PHE A 63 9.58 -2.96 12.26
N LYS A 64 9.99 -1.92 13.00
CA LYS A 64 11.39 -1.52 13.22
C LYS A 64 12.14 -1.30 11.91
N CYS A 65 11.46 -0.72 10.92
CA CYS A 65 12.05 -0.38 9.62
C CYS A 65 12.98 0.84 9.66
N GLY A 66 13.00 1.59 10.76
CA GLY A 66 13.82 2.80 10.90
C GLY A 66 13.26 4.03 10.19
N LEU A 67 12.08 3.92 9.58
CA LEU A 67 11.39 5.02 8.90
C LEU A 67 10.40 5.72 9.85
N LEU A 68 10.30 7.03 9.71
CA LEU A 68 9.26 7.86 10.33
C LEU A 68 7.90 7.59 9.69
N ASN A 69 6.81 7.97 10.35
CA ASN A 69 5.45 7.77 9.87
C ASN A 69 5.20 8.41 8.49
N ASP A 70 5.71 9.62 8.25
CA ASP A 70 5.58 10.33 6.98
C ASP A 70 6.45 9.75 5.85
N GLU A 71 7.50 9.01 6.20
CA GLU A 71 8.34 8.26 5.25
C GLU A 71 7.69 6.95 4.79
N HIS A 72 6.62 6.49 5.43
CA HIS A 72 5.80 5.38 4.96
C HIS A 72 4.88 5.85 3.83
N GLN A 73 5.44 5.86 2.61
CA GLN A 73 4.69 6.24 1.43
C GLN A 73 3.51 5.29 1.18
N VAL A 74 2.54 5.74 0.38
CA VAL A 74 1.35 4.93 0.06
C VAL A 74 1.43 4.45 -1.39
N ALA A 75 1.16 3.16 -1.60
CA ALA A 75 1.04 2.55 -2.92
C ALA A 75 -0.40 2.11 -3.20
N LEU A 76 -0.77 2.02 -4.48
CA LEU A 76 -2.06 1.48 -4.90
C LEU A 76 -2.07 -0.04 -4.81
N LEU A 77 -3.06 -0.61 -4.14
CA LEU A 77 -3.27 -2.05 -4.06
C LEU A 77 -4.04 -2.53 -5.29
N VAL A 78 -3.38 -3.32 -6.13
CA VAL A 78 -3.92 -3.90 -7.36
C VAL A 78 -4.33 -5.34 -7.09
N GLU A 79 -5.62 -5.62 -7.24
CA GLU A 79 -6.14 -7.00 -7.24
C GLU A 79 -5.75 -7.69 -8.55
N CYS A 80 -5.06 -8.82 -8.43
CA CYS A 80 -4.63 -9.65 -9.55
C CYS A 80 -5.46 -10.95 -9.56
N LYS A 81 -6.32 -11.12 -10.57
CA LYS A 81 -7.08 -12.35 -10.82
C LYS A 81 -6.33 -13.36 -11.71
N ALA A 82 -5.15 -12.99 -12.16
CA ALA A 82 -4.26 -13.82 -12.95
C ALA A 82 -2.83 -13.59 -12.48
N GLU A 83 -1.96 -14.54 -12.79
CA GLU A 83 -0.56 -14.51 -12.36
C GLU A 83 0.12 -13.19 -12.75
N ILE A 84 0.85 -12.64 -11.79
CA ILE A 84 1.65 -11.42 -11.94
C ILE A 84 2.82 -11.68 -12.91
N ARG A 85 3.39 -12.88 -12.84
CA ARG A 85 4.49 -13.34 -13.69
C ARG A 85 4.04 -14.50 -14.57
N THR A 86 4.56 -14.54 -15.78
CA THR A 86 4.46 -15.68 -16.69
C THR A 86 5.32 -16.85 -16.20
N LYS A 87 5.13 -18.04 -16.77
CA LYS A 87 5.99 -19.22 -16.52
C LYS A 87 7.49 -18.96 -16.72
N THR A 88 7.85 -17.98 -17.55
CA THR A 88 9.23 -17.56 -17.80
C THR A 88 9.77 -16.53 -16.80
N GLY A 89 9.02 -16.21 -15.75
CA GLY A 89 9.37 -15.19 -14.75
C GLY A 89 9.12 -13.75 -15.20
N ARG A 90 8.81 -13.50 -16.48
CA ARG A 90 8.49 -12.16 -17.01
C ARG A 90 7.14 -11.66 -16.49
N MET A 91 6.98 -10.35 -16.29
CA MET A 91 5.70 -9.75 -15.92
C MET A 91 4.62 -10.04 -16.97
N ASN A 92 3.39 -10.26 -16.51
CA ASN A 92 2.25 -10.42 -17.39
C ASN A 92 2.05 -9.16 -18.25
N ARG A 93 1.96 -9.34 -19.58
CA ARG A 93 1.81 -8.22 -20.53
C ARG A 93 0.57 -7.38 -20.28
N GLU A 94 -0.54 -8.01 -19.89
CA GLU A 94 -1.77 -7.28 -19.57
C GLU A 94 -1.62 -6.44 -18.31
N LEU A 95 -0.96 -6.99 -17.28
CA LEU A 95 -0.65 -6.23 -16.07
C LEU A 95 0.24 -5.04 -16.41
N GLN A 96 1.32 -5.26 -17.17
CA GLN A 96 2.23 -4.20 -17.57
C GLN A 96 1.52 -3.08 -18.35
N ALA A 97 0.67 -3.44 -19.31
CA ALA A 97 -0.11 -2.47 -20.08
C ALA A 97 -1.06 -1.68 -19.18
N TYR A 98 -1.76 -2.36 -18.26
CA TYR A 98 -2.65 -1.72 -17.30
C TYR A 98 -1.91 -0.74 -16.36
N LEU A 99 -0.78 -1.15 -15.78
CA LEU A 99 0.03 -0.30 -14.90
C LEU A 99 0.54 0.94 -15.64
N ASN A 100 1.00 0.77 -16.89
CA ASN A 100 1.44 1.89 -17.73
C ASN A 100 0.29 2.86 -18.03
N ALA A 101 -0.92 2.36 -18.29
CA ALA A 101 -2.09 3.19 -18.57
C ALA A 101 -2.49 4.06 -17.36
N ILE A 102 -2.26 3.59 -16.14
CA ILE A 102 -2.63 4.32 -14.92
C ILE A 102 -1.46 5.08 -14.27
N LYS A 103 -0.21 4.87 -14.73
CA LYS A 103 1.02 5.40 -14.12
C LYS A 103 0.96 6.91 -13.85
N THR A 104 0.71 7.73 -14.87
CA THR A 104 0.68 9.19 -14.73
C THR A 104 -0.38 9.65 -13.72
N LYS A 105 -1.51 8.96 -13.66
CA LYS A 105 -2.59 9.26 -12.72
C LYS A 105 -2.24 8.84 -11.28
N THR A 106 -1.50 7.74 -11.14
CA THR A 106 -0.97 7.26 -9.87
C THR A 106 0.01 8.28 -9.29
N GLU A 107 1.00 8.71 -10.09
CA GLU A 107 2.02 9.70 -9.69
C GLU A 107 1.38 11.05 -9.34
N LYS A 108 0.46 11.57 -10.18
CA LYS A 108 -0.24 12.82 -9.91
C LYS A 108 -1.05 12.80 -8.60
N ASN A 109 -1.51 11.64 -8.17
CA ASN A 109 -2.26 11.48 -6.93
C ASN A 109 -1.35 11.18 -5.72
N GLY A 110 -0.02 11.28 -5.86
CA GLY A 110 0.93 11.16 -4.76
C GLY A 110 1.22 9.72 -4.31
N TYR A 111 0.87 8.71 -5.12
CA TYR A 111 1.18 7.32 -4.80
C TYR A 111 2.59 6.96 -5.25
N ALA A 112 3.35 6.30 -4.38
CA ALA A 112 4.73 5.89 -4.64
C ALA A 112 4.86 4.70 -5.60
N GLY A 113 3.79 3.92 -5.78
CA GLY A 113 3.83 2.77 -6.68
C GLY A 113 2.61 1.88 -6.56
N PHE A 114 2.84 0.58 -6.77
CA PHE A 114 1.82 -0.46 -6.79
C PHE A 114 2.21 -1.63 -5.89
N ALA A 115 1.24 -2.12 -5.11
CA ALA A 115 1.31 -3.39 -4.42
C ALA A 115 0.33 -4.36 -5.06
N PHE A 116 0.64 -5.67 -5.04
CA PHE A 116 -0.19 -6.67 -5.70
C PHE A 116 -0.85 -7.59 -4.69
N LEU A 117 -2.17 -7.66 -4.74
CA LEU A 117 -2.96 -8.67 -4.07
C LEU A 117 -3.14 -9.84 -5.03
N ASP A 118 -2.24 -10.83 -4.95
CA ASP A 118 -2.33 -12.03 -5.77
C ASP A 118 -3.43 -12.95 -5.23
N LYS A 119 -4.53 -13.09 -5.99
CA LYS A 119 -5.57 -14.09 -5.72
C LYS A 119 -5.37 -15.36 -6.56
N GLY A 120 -4.31 -15.40 -7.37
CA GLY A 120 -3.92 -16.57 -8.14
C GLY A 120 -3.26 -17.62 -7.24
N ARG A 121 -4.08 -18.55 -6.75
CA ARG A 121 -3.73 -19.80 -6.03
C ARG A 121 -3.52 -19.69 -4.52
N HIS A 122 -4.57 -20.01 -3.78
CA HIS A 122 -4.44 -20.95 -2.67
C HIS A 122 -4.89 -22.32 -3.21
N GLU A 123 -3.97 -23.11 -3.74
CA GLU A 123 -4.17 -24.56 -3.72
C GLU A 123 -3.99 -24.97 -2.27
N ALA A 124 -5.09 -25.38 -1.63
CA ALA A 124 -5.03 -26.15 -0.41
C ALA A 124 -4.11 -27.37 -0.68
N LYS A 125 -3.03 -27.46 0.09
CA LYS A 125 -2.34 -28.72 0.34
C LYS A 125 -2.70 -29.17 1.74
#